data_AF-A0A922HYD2-F1
#
_entry.id   AF-A0A922HYD2-F1
#
_cell.length_a   1.000
_cell.length_b   1.000
_cell.length_c   1.000
_cell.angle_alpha   90.00
_cell.angle_beta   90.00
_cell.angle_gamma   90.00
#
_symmetry.space_group_name_H-M   'P 1'
#
loop_
_entity.id
_entity.type
_entity.pdbx_description
1 polymer ?
#
loop_
_entity_poly.entity_id
_entity_poly.type
_entity_poly.pdbx_seq_one_letter_code
_entity_poly.pdbx_strand_id
1 'polypeptide(L)'
;MLIAKGLHDIGVRKGDNVVIYADTSPNWFFTSMALAKLSAITVTLFANLGDSGVIYGINQTKAKHVITSEELKEKMLTYIDRLSDVQHIIYYPRPKNAPPIPRIDEIEMPENLKITSFDDMTDKGAKMPPIEFKLPEPDDLVLIMYTSGTTSLPKAVMINHRMLLSSINSVTTYFEHLDVNVEDLTMASFLPLSHIYGYVFNILLFINGTKIGFATPFTLLNSSPAHVPGQTGDLRLIQPDFFVVVPLILERFQKEIYAQLNRRGFLASPLFTYFMEYKNRWLARGFRTPIIDRIICEKIKEQFGGKIDMIGVGGAALHTSIEKFTRAALDVEITNGFGCTETCGGVYVKSPKDLTLGTVGTPCDKVFGKLIDWPEGGYTTQDKPNQRGEIVIGGDMVAVGYFGMPEETKESFYRDENGIQWFYTGDIGEIDPKLDN
;
A
#
# COMPACT_ATOMS: atom_id res chain seq x y z
N MET A 1 17.90 -9.10 -12.23
CA MET A 1 18.19 -10.18 -13.22
C MET A 1 18.45 -11.53 -12.56
N LEU A 2 19.32 -11.63 -11.55
CA LEU A 2 19.60 -12.87 -10.80
C LEU A 2 18.36 -13.57 -10.23
N ILE A 3 17.46 -12.83 -9.54
CA ILE A 3 16.24 -13.41 -8.96
C ILE A 3 15.35 -14.04 -10.05
N ALA A 4 15.11 -13.33 -11.16
CA ALA A 4 14.30 -13.85 -12.27
C ALA A 4 14.91 -15.11 -12.90
N LYS A 5 16.25 -15.15 -13.07
CA LYS A 5 16.95 -16.36 -13.54
C LYS A 5 16.79 -17.53 -12.54
N GLY A 6 16.92 -17.27 -11.25
CA GLY A 6 16.73 -18.28 -10.20
C GLY A 6 15.30 -18.83 -10.17
N LEU A 7 14.29 -17.96 -10.25
CA LEU A 7 12.88 -18.35 -10.36
C LEU A 7 12.61 -19.17 -11.64
N HIS A 8 13.21 -18.79 -12.76
CA HIS A 8 13.12 -19.54 -14.00
C HIS A 8 13.78 -20.93 -13.90
N ASP A 9 14.95 -21.04 -13.26
CA ASP A 9 15.64 -22.32 -13.03
C ASP A 9 14.77 -23.31 -12.25
N ILE A 10 14.08 -22.83 -11.21
CA ILE A 10 13.22 -23.66 -10.37
C ILE A 10 11.85 -23.98 -10.99
N GLY A 11 11.58 -23.48 -12.21
CA GLY A 11 10.40 -23.86 -12.98
C GLY A 11 9.32 -22.80 -13.15
N VAL A 12 9.49 -21.58 -12.63
CA VAL A 12 8.51 -20.50 -12.85
C VAL A 12 8.50 -20.08 -14.32
N ARG A 13 7.32 -19.99 -14.92
CA ARG A 13 7.09 -19.62 -16.32
C ARG A 13 6.05 -18.50 -16.43
N LYS A 14 5.91 -17.97 -17.65
CA LYS A 14 4.88 -16.97 -17.99
C LYS A 14 3.49 -17.51 -17.63
N GLY A 15 2.70 -16.68 -16.95
CA GLY A 15 1.32 -16.99 -16.54
C GLY A 15 1.21 -17.83 -15.27
N ASP A 16 2.32 -18.28 -14.67
CA ASP A 16 2.27 -19.00 -13.41
C ASP A 16 1.87 -18.06 -12.26
N ASN A 17 0.98 -18.54 -11.40
CA ASN A 17 0.65 -17.90 -10.14
C ASN A 17 1.75 -18.21 -9.10
N VAL A 18 2.43 -17.18 -8.63
CA VAL A 18 3.45 -17.29 -7.58
C VAL A 18 2.99 -16.50 -6.36
N VAL A 19 2.78 -17.20 -5.24
CA VAL A 19 2.33 -16.58 -4.00
C VAL A 19 3.51 -15.96 -3.28
N ILE A 20 3.36 -14.71 -2.84
CA ILE A 20 4.24 -14.09 -1.84
C ILE A 20 3.46 -13.94 -0.54
N TYR A 21 3.83 -14.73 0.47
CA TYR A 21 3.31 -14.71 1.83
C TYR A 21 4.42 -14.29 2.78
N ALA A 22 4.70 -12.99 2.85
CA ALA A 22 5.78 -12.42 3.65
C ALA A 22 5.50 -10.97 4.01
N ASP A 23 6.17 -10.48 5.05
CA ASP A 23 6.22 -9.06 5.35
C ASP A 23 6.96 -8.27 4.26
N THR A 24 6.68 -6.97 4.24
CA THR A 24 7.33 -6.04 3.32
C THR A 24 8.82 -5.96 3.59
N SER A 25 9.60 -6.12 2.53
CA SER A 25 11.05 -6.05 2.56
C SER A 25 11.59 -5.73 1.16
N PRO A 26 12.87 -5.33 1.04
CA PRO A 26 13.52 -5.22 -0.26
C PRO A 26 13.43 -6.52 -1.08
N ASN A 27 13.60 -7.68 -0.43
CA ASN A 27 13.51 -8.97 -1.10
C ASN A 27 12.10 -9.24 -1.64
N TRP A 28 11.05 -8.88 -0.88
CA TRP A 28 9.67 -8.94 -1.36
C TRP A 28 9.51 -8.12 -2.65
N PHE A 29 9.98 -6.87 -2.62
CA PHE A 29 9.85 -5.94 -3.75
C PHE A 29 10.63 -6.40 -4.98
N PHE A 30 11.89 -6.81 -4.83
CA PHE A 30 12.67 -7.30 -5.96
C PHE A 30 12.15 -8.63 -6.51
N THR A 31 11.52 -9.45 -5.67
CA THR A 31 10.85 -10.67 -6.11
C THR A 31 9.64 -10.36 -6.98
N SER A 32 8.77 -9.41 -6.60
CA SER A 32 7.65 -9.02 -7.46
C SER A 32 8.13 -8.45 -8.80
N MET A 33 9.23 -7.69 -8.81
CA MET A 33 9.87 -7.20 -10.05
C MET A 33 10.44 -8.31 -10.91
N ALA A 34 11.02 -9.34 -10.29
CA ALA A 34 11.48 -10.52 -11.00
C ALA A 34 10.33 -11.32 -11.62
N LEU A 35 9.21 -11.46 -10.91
CA LEU A 35 8.00 -12.11 -11.42
C LEU A 35 7.38 -11.35 -12.59
N ALA A 36 7.24 -10.03 -12.47
CA ALA A 36 6.80 -9.18 -13.58
C ALA A 36 7.71 -9.32 -14.82
N LYS A 37 9.03 -9.44 -14.61
CA LYS A 37 10.00 -9.66 -15.70
C LYS A 37 9.84 -11.03 -16.37
N LEU A 38 9.38 -12.05 -15.63
CA LEU A 38 9.06 -13.39 -16.14
C LEU A 38 7.66 -13.48 -16.77
N SER A 39 6.87 -12.40 -16.72
CA SER A 39 5.43 -12.43 -16.99
C SER A 39 4.70 -13.46 -16.14
N ALA A 40 5.18 -13.71 -14.92
CA ALA A 40 4.51 -14.51 -13.92
C ALA A 40 3.63 -13.60 -13.04
N ILE A 41 2.57 -14.15 -12.48
CA ILE A 41 1.55 -13.42 -11.74
C ILE A 41 1.91 -13.44 -10.26
N THR A 42 2.09 -12.26 -9.67
CA THR A 42 2.33 -12.14 -8.23
C THR A 42 1.00 -12.23 -7.48
N VAL A 43 0.80 -13.30 -6.71
CA VAL A 43 -0.35 -13.45 -5.81
C VAL A 43 0.07 -12.99 -4.42
N THR A 44 -0.62 -11.99 -3.86
CA THR A 44 -0.21 -11.43 -2.57
C THR A 44 -1.07 -11.93 -1.41
N LEU A 45 -0.42 -12.41 -0.35
CA LEU A 45 -1.07 -12.71 0.92
C LEU A 45 -0.44 -11.87 2.04
N PHE A 46 -1.26 -11.39 2.97
CA PHE A 46 -0.76 -10.66 4.14
C PHE A 46 -0.04 -11.61 5.10
N ALA A 47 1.11 -11.20 5.63
CA ALA A 47 1.88 -11.98 6.62
C ALA A 47 1.06 -12.36 7.87
N ASN A 48 0.15 -11.47 8.29
CA ASN A 48 -0.72 -11.65 9.44
C ASN A 48 -2.06 -12.32 9.12
N LEU A 49 -2.24 -12.83 7.89
CA LEU A 49 -3.45 -13.56 7.50
C LEU A 49 -3.57 -14.85 8.31
N GLY A 50 -4.79 -15.15 8.77
CA GLY A 50 -5.08 -16.41 9.45
C GLY A 50 -4.91 -17.62 8.52
N ASP A 51 -4.61 -18.78 9.10
CA ASP A 51 -4.21 -19.98 8.34
C ASP A 51 -5.27 -20.43 7.33
N SER A 52 -6.55 -20.33 7.69
CA SER A 52 -7.66 -20.61 6.77
C SER A 52 -7.65 -19.71 5.54
N GLY A 53 -7.32 -18.43 5.70
CA GLY A 53 -7.17 -17.47 4.61
C GLY A 53 -5.95 -17.76 3.74
N VAL A 54 -4.82 -18.15 4.35
CA VAL A 54 -3.60 -18.53 3.62
C VAL A 54 -3.87 -19.76 2.75
N ILE A 55 -4.47 -20.80 3.33
CA ILE A 55 -4.82 -22.05 2.63
C ILE A 55 -5.82 -21.76 1.52
N TYR A 56 -6.85 -20.96 1.78
CA TYR A 56 -7.80 -20.54 0.77
C TYR A 56 -7.13 -19.84 -0.41
N GLY A 57 -6.27 -18.84 -0.15
CA GLY A 57 -5.62 -18.06 -1.20
C GLY A 57 -4.64 -18.88 -2.07
N ILE A 58 -3.84 -19.75 -1.44
CA ILE A 58 -2.93 -20.64 -2.17
C ILE A 58 -3.70 -21.64 -3.04
N ASN A 59 -4.73 -22.29 -2.49
CA ASN A 59 -5.48 -23.31 -3.21
C ASN A 59 -6.36 -22.71 -4.31
N GLN A 60 -7.00 -21.56 -4.08
CA GLN A 60 -7.82 -20.90 -5.09
C GLN A 60 -6.99 -20.54 -6.33
N THR A 61 -5.75 -20.07 -6.13
CA THR A 61 -4.85 -19.70 -7.23
C THR A 61 -4.08 -20.89 -7.83
N LYS A 62 -4.20 -22.09 -7.24
CA LYS A 62 -3.46 -23.30 -7.66
C LYS A 62 -1.96 -23.05 -7.78
N ALA A 63 -1.43 -22.25 -6.86
CA ALA A 63 -0.04 -21.81 -6.91
C ALA A 63 0.92 -22.97 -6.59
N LYS A 64 1.88 -23.21 -7.50
CA LYS A 64 2.92 -24.24 -7.31
C LYS A 64 4.13 -23.73 -6.53
N HIS A 65 4.35 -22.43 -6.58
CA HIS A 65 5.49 -21.76 -5.96
C HIS A 65 5.00 -20.78 -4.90
N VAL A 66 5.54 -20.90 -3.69
CA VAL A 66 5.27 -19.99 -2.58
C VAL A 66 6.58 -19.38 -2.10
N ILE A 67 6.61 -18.06 -1.99
CA ILE A 67 7.74 -17.28 -1.48
C ILE A 67 7.32 -16.69 -0.14
N THR A 68 8.09 -16.94 0.91
CA THR A 68 7.70 -16.60 2.28
C THR A 68 8.89 -16.18 3.14
N SER A 69 8.69 -15.76 4.39
CA SER A 69 9.78 -15.58 5.35
C SER A 69 10.14 -16.92 6.02
N GLU A 70 11.32 -17.03 6.61
CA GLU A 70 11.71 -18.26 7.32
C GLU A 70 10.73 -18.62 8.45
N GLU A 71 10.21 -17.64 9.19
CA GLU A 71 9.23 -17.85 10.27
C GLU A 71 7.88 -18.34 9.74
N LEU A 72 7.40 -17.69 8.67
CA LEU A 72 6.12 -18.04 8.06
C LEU A 72 6.20 -19.37 7.33
N LYS A 73 7.37 -19.75 6.80
CA LYS A 73 7.64 -21.09 6.29
C LYS A 73 7.42 -22.14 7.37
N GLU A 74 8.03 -22.01 8.56
CA GLU A 74 7.83 -22.97 9.66
C GLU A 74 6.35 -23.09 10.03
N LYS A 75 5.64 -21.94 10.11
CA LYS A 75 4.20 -21.93 10.35
C LYS A 75 3.42 -22.64 9.24
N MET A 76 3.75 -22.38 7.98
CA MET A 76 3.08 -22.96 6.81
C MET A 76 3.25 -24.47 6.72
N LEU A 77 4.37 -25.02 7.19
CA LEU A 77 4.59 -26.45 7.23
C LEU A 77 3.56 -27.18 8.11
N THR A 78 3.00 -26.53 9.15
CA THR A 78 1.97 -27.13 10.02
C THR A 78 0.68 -27.55 9.31
N TYR A 79 0.42 -27.02 8.11
CA TYR A 79 -0.76 -27.30 7.30
C TYR A 79 -0.42 -27.60 5.83
N ILE A 80 0.80 -28.09 5.58
CA ILE A 80 1.30 -28.37 4.24
C ILE A 80 0.48 -29.43 3.50
N ASP A 81 -0.11 -30.37 4.24
CA ASP A 81 -1.04 -31.39 3.76
C ASP A 81 -2.32 -30.81 3.12
N ARG A 82 -2.65 -29.57 3.47
CA ARG A 82 -3.80 -28.83 2.93
C ARG A 82 -3.45 -27.93 1.74
N LEU A 83 -2.19 -27.92 1.30
CA LEU A 83 -1.68 -27.11 0.19
C LEU A 83 -1.34 -28.00 -1.02
N SER A 84 -2.37 -28.57 -1.66
CA SER A 84 -2.25 -29.68 -2.63
C SER A 84 -1.37 -29.40 -3.85
N ASP A 85 -1.34 -28.16 -4.33
CA ASP A 85 -0.64 -27.78 -5.55
C ASP A 85 0.79 -27.28 -5.31
N VAL A 86 1.17 -27.03 -4.05
CA VAL A 86 2.47 -26.45 -3.71
C VAL A 86 3.59 -27.48 -3.93
N GLN A 87 4.53 -27.13 -4.79
CA GLN A 87 5.68 -27.98 -5.16
C GLN A 87 7.00 -27.38 -4.69
N HIS A 88 7.07 -26.05 -4.52
CA HIS A 88 8.31 -25.38 -4.11
C HIS A 88 8.04 -24.22 -3.17
N ILE A 89 8.65 -24.27 -1.98
CA ILE A 89 8.70 -23.16 -1.03
C ILE A 89 10.08 -22.51 -1.08
N ILE A 90 10.09 -21.20 -1.34
CA ILE A 90 11.28 -20.36 -1.28
C ILE A 90 11.14 -19.47 -0.05
N TYR A 91 12.15 -19.43 0.81
CA TYR A 91 12.08 -18.60 2.03
C TYR A 91 13.17 -17.54 2.08
N TYR A 92 12.81 -16.34 2.51
CA TYR A 92 13.76 -15.29 2.85
C TYR A 92 14.47 -15.68 4.16
N PRO A 93 15.80 -15.84 4.16
CA PRO A 93 16.52 -16.23 5.35
C PRO A 93 16.53 -15.10 6.38
N ARG A 94 16.53 -15.47 7.66
CA ARG A 94 16.69 -14.51 8.76
C ARG A 94 18.13 -14.02 8.86
N PRO A 95 18.35 -12.83 9.45
CA PRO A 95 19.68 -12.40 9.87
C PRO A 95 20.34 -13.45 10.76
N LYS A 96 21.66 -13.67 10.61
CA LYS A 96 22.42 -14.69 11.36
C LYS A 96 22.30 -14.56 12.89
N ASN A 97 22.05 -13.36 13.40
CA ASN A 97 21.94 -13.06 14.82
C ASN A 97 20.49 -13.00 15.32
N ALA A 98 19.52 -13.37 14.49
CA ALA A 98 18.12 -13.34 14.88
C ALA A 98 17.83 -14.44 15.92
N PRO A 99 16.90 -14.24 16.87
CA PRO A 99 16.55 -15.25 17.87
C PRO A 99 16.20 -16.62 17.25
N PRO A 100 16.36 -17.75 17.95
CA PRO A 100 15.87 -19.02 17.43
C PRO A 100 14.34 -18.97 17.27
N ILE A 101 13.84 -19.65 16.24
CA ILE A 101 12.40 -19.88 16.06
C ILE A 101 12.10 -21.36 16.30
N PRO A 102 10.88 -21.68 16.80
CA PRO A 102 10.43 -23.06 16.86
C PRO A 102 10.52 -23.68 15.47
N ARG A 103 11.23 -24.80 15.36
CA ARG A 103 11.24 -25.65 14.18
C ARG A 103 10.33 -26.84 14.45
N ILE A 104 9.74 -27.36 13.38
CA ILE A 104 8.88 -28.52 13.49
C ILE A 104 9.65 -29.73 12.99
N ASP A 105 10.03 -30.60 13.92
CA ASP A 105 10.91 -31.74 13.64
C ASP A 105 10.14 -32.97 13.11
N GLU A 106 8.83 -33.05 13.31
CA GLU A 106 7.98 -34.21 12.99
C GLU A 106 6.79 -33.86 12.08
N ILE A 107 7.05 -33.42 10.85
CA ILE A 107 6.01 -33.35 9.80
C ILE A 107 6.44 -34.23 8.63
N GLU A 108 5.54 -35.11 8.20
CA GLU A 108 5.70 -35.87 6.96
C GLU A 108 5.63 -34.89 5.77
N MET A 109 6.78 -34.64 5.15
CA MET A 109 6.87 -33.77 3.99
C MET A 109 6.30 -34.48 2.76
N PRO A 110 5.49 -33.80 1.93
CA PRO A 110 5.10 -34.34 0.62
C PRO A 110 6.35 -34.68 -0.21
N GLU A 111 6.40 -35.86 -0.83
CA GLU A 111 7.58 -36.34 -1.59
C GLU A 111 8.06 -35.35 -2.67
N ASN A 112 7.13 -34.56 -3.21
CA ASN A 112 7.35 -33.66 -4.33
C ASN A 112 7.83 -32.27 -3.90
N LEU A 113 7.79 -31.97 -2.59
CA LEU A 113 8.00 -30.65 -2.05
C LEU A 113 9.49 -30.32 -1.98
N LYS A 114 9.88 -29.23 -2.66
CA LYS A 114 11.21 -28.65 -2.55
C LYS A 114 11.17 -27.42 -1.64
N ILE A 115 12.17 -27.29 -0.79
CA ILE A 115 12.37 -26.09 0.03
C ILE A 115 13.76 -25.53 -0.30
N THR A 116 13.86 -24.23 -0.58
CA THR A 116 15.13 -23.59 -0.94
C THR A 116 15.21 -22.20 -0.33
N SER A 117 16.40 -21.81 0.14
CA SER A 117 16.59 -20.44 0.61
C SER A 117 16.59 -19.48 -0.59
N PHE A 118 16.10 -18.26 -0.38
CA PHE A 118 16.12 -17.20 -1.40
C PHE A 118 17.55 -16.89 -1.87
N ASP A 119 18.52 -16.94 -0.97
CA ASP A 119 19.94 -16.71 -1.27
C ASP A 119 20.50 -17.80 -2.20
N ASP A 120 20.24 -19.08 -1.91
CA ASP A 120 20.70 -20.19 -2.77
C ASP A 120 20.10 -20.12 -4.17
N MET A 121 18.80 -19.80 -4.27
CA MET A 121 18.12 -19.61 -5.55
C MET A 121 18.75 -18.45 -6.33
N THR A 122 19.04 -17.35 -5.63
CA THR A 122 19.61 -16.15 -6.21
C THR A 122 21.05 -16.37 -6.67
N ASP A 123 21.87 -17.09 -5.90
CA ASP A 123 23.25 -17.46 -6.23
C ASP A 123 23.33 -18.38 -7.45
N LYS A 124 22.40 -19.34 -7.55
CA LYS A 124 22.26 -20.16 -8.77
C LYS A 124 21.90 -19.27 -9.96
N GLY A 125 20.90 -18.40 -9.80
CA GLY A 125 20.49 -17.44 -10.82
C GLY A 125 21.64 -16.53 -11.27
N ALA A 126 22.53 -16.11 -10.37
CA ALA A 126 23.70 -15.30 -10.69
C ALA A 126 24.69 -16.02 -11.61
N LYS A 127 24.89 -17.33 -11.41
CA LYS A 127 25.82 -18.19 -12.17
C LYS A 127 25.28 -18.61 -13.55
N MET A 128 23.98 -18.45 -13.79
CA MET A 128 23.36 -18.80 -15.09
C MET A 128 23.76 -17.81 -16.20
N PRO A 129 23.82 -18.27 -17.47
CA PRO A 129 23.99 -17.38 -18.61
C PRO A 129 22.84 -16.36 -18.71
N PRO A 130 23.01 -15.27 -19.47
CA PRO A 130 21.90 -14.35 -19.77
C PRO A 130 20.71 -15.10 -20.36
N ILE A 131 19.51 -14.75 -19.91
CA ILE A 131 18.24 -15.29 -20.42
C ILE A 131 17.44 -14.12 -20.95
N GLU A 132 16.95 -14.24 -22.19
CA GLU A 132 15.98 -13.31 -22.74
C GLU A 132 14.57 -13.77 -22.32
N PHE A 133 13.90 -12.94 -21.53
CA PHE A 133 12.52 -13.21 -21.10
C PHE A 133 11.56 -12.54 -22.07
N LYS A 134 10.51 -13.27 -22.47
CA LYS A 134 9.41 -12.70 -23.24
C LYS A 134 8.74 -11.62 -22.40
N LEU A 135 8.60 -10.43 -22.98
CA LEU A 135 7.92 -9.32 -22.31
C LEU A 135 6.41 -9.59 -22.17
N PRO A 136 5.76 -9.06 -21.12
CA PRO A 136 4.32 -9.13 -20.98
C PRO A 136 3.62 -8.23 -22.00
N GLU A 137 2.42 -8.63 -22.41
CA GLU A 137 1.47 -7.77 -23.11
C GLU A 137 0.69 -6.90 -22.10
N PRO A 138 0.11 -5.76 -22.52
CA PRO A 138 -0.63 -4.88 -21.60
C PRO A 138 -1.75 -5.57 -20.82
N ASP A 139 -2.42 -6.54 -21.43
CA ASP A 139 -3.56 -7.24 -20.83
C ASP A 139 -3.17 -8.53 -20.09
N ASP A 140 -1.87 -8.89 -20.06
CA ASP A 140 -1.37 -9.97 -19.21
C ASP A 140 -1.52 -9.56 -17.73
N LEU A 141 -1.93 -10.50 -16.89
CA LEU A 141 -2.00 -10.29 -15.44
C LEU A 141 -0.61 -10.11 -14.85
N VAL A 142 -0.49 -9.15 -13.93
CA VAL A 142 0.73 -8.91 -13.14
C VAL A 142 0.51 -9.22 -11.67
N LEU A 143 -0.71 -8.99 -11.15
CA LEU A 143 -1.04 -9.20 -9.75
C LEU A 143 -2.40 -9.88 -9.60
N ILE A 144 -2.49 -10.73 -8.58
CA ILE A 144 -3.74 -11.12 -7.94
C ILE A 144 -3.64 -10.69 -6.48
N MET A 145 -4.46 -9.72 -6.09
CA MET A 145 -4.45 -9.15 -4.73
C MET A 145 -5.73 -9.49 -3.99
N TYR A 146 -5.58 -10.10 -2.81
CA TYR A 146 -6.71 -10.42 -1.95
C TYR A 146 -7.19 -9.21 -1.15
N THR A 147 -8.49 -8.95 -1.19
CA THR A 147 -9.15 -7.91 -0.38
C THR A 147 -9.99 -8.54 0.73
N SER A 148 -9.96 -7.92 1.92
CA SER A 148 -10.86 -8.28 3.01
C SER A 148 -12.20 -7.61 2.81
N GLY A 149 -13.21 -8.35 2.33
CA GLY A 149 -14.61 -7.92 2.35
C GLY A 149 -15.23 -8.07 3.74
N THR A 150 -16.33 -7.36 4.00
CA THR A 150 -17.00 -7.31 5.32
C THR A 150 -17.85 -8.54 5.64
N THR A 151 -18.14 -9.43 4.69
CA THR A 151 -19.17 -10.47 4.86
C THR A 151 -18.88 -11.84 4.22
N SER A 152 -17.78 -12.02 3.48
CA SER A 152 -17.51 -13.24 2.70
C SER A 152 -16.02 -13.60 2.59
N LEU A 153 -15.73 -14.73 1.92
CA LEU A 153 -14.37 -15.14 1.57
C LEU A 153 -13.62 -13.98 0.88
N PRO A 154 -12.31 -13.79 1.14
CA PRO A 154 -11.53 -12.73 0.51
C PRO A 154 -11.61 -12.77 -1.03
N LYS A 155 -11.84 -11.63 -1.66
CA LYS A 155 -11.92 -11.54 -3.13
C LYS A 155 -10.54 -11.37 -3.74
N ALA A 156 -10.23 -12.10 -4.80
CA ALA A 156 -8.94 -12.11 -5.46
C ALA A 156 -8.93 -11.17 -6.68
N VAL A 157 -8.63 -9.89 -6.49
CA VAL A 157 -8.67 -8.87 -7.57
C VAL A 157 -7.60 -9.13 -8.61
N MET A 158 -8.00 -9.25 -9.88
CA MET A 158 -7.11 -9.44 -11.02
C MET A 158 -6.67 -8.11 -11.61
N ILE A 159 -5.36 -7.83 -11.59
CA ILE A 159 -4.74 -6.60 -12.07
C ILE A 159 -3.78 -6.93 -13.21
N ASN A 160 -3.97 -6.31 -14.37
CA ASN A 160 -3.07 -6.43 -15.52
C ASN A 160 -2.04 -5.29 -15.59
N HIS A 161 -1.07 -5.42 -16.50
CA HIS A 161 -0.02 -4.43 -16.67
C HIS A 161 -0.56 -3.05 -17.07
N ARG A 162 -1.58 -3.00 -17.95
CA ARG A 162 -2.23 -1.76 -18.40
C ARG A 162 -2.78 -0.97 -17.21
N MET A 163 -3.52 -1.61 -16.32
CA MET A 163 -4.12 -0.97 -15.15
C MET A 163 -3.06 -0.41 -14.21
N LEU A 164 -2.03 -1.22 -13.90
CA LEU A 164 -0.95 -0.81 -13.01
C LEU A 164 -0.22 0.42 -13.55
N LEU A 165 0.12 0.41 -14.84
CA LEU A 165 0.77 1.54 -15.49
C LEU A 165 -0.16 2.76 -15.62
N SER A 166 -1.46 2.56 -15.86
CA SER A 166 -2.43 3.66 -15.87
C SER A 166 -2.48 4.35 -14.51
N SER A 167 -2.57 3.59 -13.41
CA SER A 167 -2.57 4.13 -12.05
C SER A 167 -1.27 4.89 -11.74
N ILE A 168 -0.13 4.32 -12.07
CA ILE A 168 1.19 4.96 -11.91
C ILE A 168 1.26 6.28 -12.71
N ASN A 169 0.79 6.29 -13.96
CA ASN A 169 0.80 7.49 -14.79
C ASN A 169 -0.08 8.59 -14.21
N SER A 170 -1.28 8.25 -13.73
CA SER A 170 -2.20 9.20 -13.11
C SER A 170 -1.58 9.87 -11.87
N VAL A 171 -0.86 9.11 -11.03
CA VAL A 171 -0.17 9.67 -9.85
C VAL A 171 1.12 10.41 -10.24
N THR A 172 1.82 10.00 -11.28
CA THR A 172 3.01 10.74 -11.78
C THR A 172 2.61 12.13 -12.25
N THR A 173 1.55 12.21 -13.06
CA THR A 173 0.99 13.48 -13.57
C THR A 173 0.58 14.40 -12.41
N TYR A 174 0.08 13.84 -11.32
CA TYR A 174 -0.24 14.59 -10.11
C TYR A 174 0.99 15.24 -9.47
N PHE A 175 2.12 14.54 -9.35
CA PHE A 175 3.36 15.12 -8.84
C PHE A 175 3.93 16.20 -9.78
N GLU A 176 3.81 16.01 -11.10
CA GLU A 176 4.20 17.01 -12.09
C GLU A 176 3.39 18.31 -11.92
N HIS A 177 2.08 18.23 -11.69
CA HIS A 177 1.24 19.40 -11.41
C HIS A 177 1.56 20.13 -10.10
N LEU A 178 2.30 19.47 -9.19
CA LEU A 178 2.78 20.06 -7.95
C LEU A 178 4.19 20.65 -8.07
N ASP A 179 4.82 20.60 -9.26
CA ASP A 179 6.21 20.98 -9.49
C ASP A 179 7.19 20.20 -8.57
N VAL A 180 6.82 18.95 -8.22
CA VAL A 180 7.64 18.07 -7.37
C VAL A 180 8.44 17.12 -8.24
N ASN A 181 9.76 17.23 -8.18
CA ASN A 181 10.64 16.23 -8.79
C ASN A 181 10.70 14.96 -7.92
N VAL A 182 10.04 13.90 -8.39
CA VAL A 182 9.96 12.61 -7.69
C VAL A 182 11.33 11.94 -7.48
N GLU A 183 12.32 12.21 -8.34
CA GLU A 183 13.69 11.68 -8.22
C GLU A 183 14.41 12.20 -6.96
N ASP A 184 14.08 13.41 -6.51
CA ASP A 184 14.74 14.07 -5.38
C ASP A 184 14.19 13.60 -4.03
N LEU A 185 13.04 12.92 -4.03
CA LEU A 185 12.37 12.47 -2.81
C LEU A 185 13.11 11.31 -2.13
N THR A 186 12.97 11.25 -0.82
CA THR A 186 13.26 10.05 -0.02
C THR A 186 11.96 9.56 0.62
N MET A 187 11.61 8.30 0.35
CA MET A 187 10.39 7.66 0.89
C MET A 187 10.72 6.67 2.01
N ALA A 188 9.94 6.71 3.10
CA ALA A 188 9.85 5.59 4.05
C ALA A 188 8.72 4.63 3.65
N SER A 189 9.07 3.40 3.28
CA SER A 189 8.14 2.34 2.88
C SER A 189 7.92 1.36 4.03
N PHE A 190 6.75 1.45 4.65
CA PHE A 190 6.34 0.60 5.78
C PHE A 190 4.92 0.07 5.66
N LEU A 191 4.20 0.42 4.58
CA LEU A 191 2.90 -0.19 4.29
C LEU A 191 3.12 -1.57 3.67
N PRO A 192 2.26 -2.56 3.99
CA PRO A 192 2.34 -3.87 3.37
C PRO A 192 2.29 -3.79 1.84
N LEU A 193 3.25 -4.39 1.14
CA LEU A 193 3.23 -4.51 -0.32
C LEU A 193 2.20 -5.53 -0.82
N SER A 194 1.65 -6.36 0.08
CA SER A 194 0.44 -7.14 -0.20
C SER A 194 -0.84 -6.28 -0.29
N HIS A 195 -0.74 -4.97 -0.03
CA HIS A 195 -1.81 -4.01 -0.20
C HIS A 195 -1.50 -3.07 -1.38
N ILE A 196 -2.48 -2.83 -2.25
CA ILE A 196 -2.29 -2.07 -3.50
C ILE A 196 -1.66 -0.69 -3.29
N TYR A 197 -2.06 0.00 -2.21
CA TYR A 197 -1.58 1.34 -1.91
C TYR A 197 -0.07 1.39 -1.68
N GLY A 198 0.46 0.48 -0.86
CA GLY A 198 1.91 0.36 -0.66
C GLY A 198 2.62 -0.08 -1.93
N TYR A 199 2.05 -1.06 -2.64
CA TYR A 199 2.64 -1.60 -3.86
C TYR A 199 2.82 -0.54 -4.96
N VAL A 200 1.75 0.15 -5.35
CA VAL A 200 1.76 1.13 -6.45
C VAL A 200 2.73 2.27 -6.18
N PHE A 201 2.75 2.82 -4.96
CA PHE A 201 3.68 3.89 -4.61
C PHE A 201 5.15 3.44 -4.63
N ASN A 202 5.45 2.22 -4.19
CA ASN A 202 6.82 1.71 -4.27
C ASN A 202 7.25 1.52 -5.73
N ILE A 203 6.37 1.05 -6.61
CA ILE A 203 6.68 0.95 -8.05
C ILE A 203 6.89 2.33 -8.67
N LEU A 204 5.93 3.23 -8.47
CA LEU A 204 5.97 4.60 -8.99
C LEU A 204 7.31 5.28 -8.65
N LEU A 205 7.69 5.24 -7.38
CA LEU A 205 8.90 5.93 -6.92
C LEU A 205 10.16 5.18 -7.37
N PHE A 206 10.13 3.84 -7.42
CA PHE A 206 11.26 3.07 -7.93
C PHE A 206 11.55 3.33 -9.41
N ILE A 207 10.52 3.38 -10.28
CA ILE A 207 10.73 3.63 -11.71
C ILE A 207 11.18 5.07 -11.99
N ASN A 208 10.85 6.00 -11.09
CA ASN A 208 11.27 7.40 -11.14
C ASN A 208 12.54 7.66 -10.30
N GLY A 209 13.38 6.65 -10.06
CA GLY A 209 14.71 6.85 -9.44
C GLY A 209 14.74 7.32 -7.98
N THR A 210 13.59 7.37 -7.30
CA THR A 210 13.46 7.83 -5.91
C THR A 210 14.18 6.89 -4.93
N LYS A 211 14.72 7.43 -3.83
CA LYS A 211 15.29 6.64 -2.73
C LYS A 211 14.18 6.07 -1.85
N ILE A 212 14.17 4.75 -1.67
CA ILE A 212 13.19 4.06 -0.82
C ILE A 212 13.89 3.39 0.37
N GLY A 213 13.58 3.86 1.58
CA GLY A 213 13.97 3.22 2.84
C GLY A 213 12.87 2.30 3.33
N PHE A 214 13.13 1.00 3.45
CA PHE A 214 12.19 0.03 4.00
C PHE A 214 12.20 0.06 5.53
N ALA A 215 11.01 0.08 6.12
CA ALA A 215 10.77 0.16 7.55
C ALA A 215 9.56 -0.70 7.94
N THR A 216 9.29 -0.83 9.24
CA THR A 216 8.05 -1.48 9.72
C THR A 216 7.24 -0.53 10.58
N PRO A 217 5.90 -0.66 10.61
CA PRO A 217 5.05 0.12 11.53
C PRO A 217 5.44 -0.03 13.02
N PHE A 218 6.22 -1.05 13.36
CA PHE A 218 6.64 -1.37 14.72
C PHE A 218 8.02 -0.80 15.08
N THR A 219 8.71 -0.15 14.14
CA THR A 219 10.08 0.40 14.31
C THR A 219 10.21 1.86 13.83
N LEU A 220 9.11 2.50 13.41
CA LEU A 220 9.09 3.86 12.85
C LEU A 220 9.69 4.92 13.79
N LEU A 221 9.30 4.88 15.07
CA LEU A 221 9.69 5.84 16.10
C LEU A 221 10.44 5.13 17.23
N ASN A 222 11.21 5.89 18.02
CA ASN A 222 11.93 5.35 19.17
C ASN A 222 10.99 4.72 20.23
N SER A 223 9.71 5.09 20.23
CA SER A 223 8.68 4.55 21.11
C SER A 223 7.90 3.38 20.51
N SER A 224 8.20 2.98 19.27
CA SER A 224 7.45 1.92 18.61
C SER A 224 7.64 0.56 19.30
N PRO A 225 6.62 -0.34 19.27
CA PRO A 225 6.60 -1.53 20.12
C PRO A 225 7.75 -2.52 19.92
N ALA A 226 8.31 -2.61 18.71
CA ALA A 226 9.40 -3.52 18.38
C ALA A 226 10.75 -2.80 18.28
N HIS A 227 10.82 -1.53 18.72
CA HIS A 227 12.05 -0.77 18.67
C HIS A 227 13.03 -1.23 19.75
N VAL A 228 14.30 -1.43 19.37
CA VAL A 228 15.35 -1.82 20.32
C VAL A 228 15.74 -0.60 21.17
N PRO A 229 15.64 -0.66 22.52
CA PRO A 229 16.00 0.45 23.39
C PRO A 229 17.40 1.00 23.10
N GLY A 230 17.52 2.32 22.97
CA GLY A 230 18.78 3.01 22.69
C GLY A 230 19.15 3.12 21.20
N GLN A 231 18.40 2.49 20.30
CA GLN A 231 18.57 2.70 18.86
C GLN A 231 17.75 3.89 18.36
N THR A 232 18.02 4.31 17.12
CA THR A 232 17.28 5.37 16.43
C THR A 232 16.20 4.73 15.57
N GLY A 233 14.95 5.20 15.69
CA GLY A 233 13.81 4.70 14.92
C GLY A 233 13.96 4.99 13.43
N ASP A 234 13.28 4.19 12.62
CA ASP A 234 13.50 4.14 11.17
C ASP A 234 13.30 5.50 10.49
N LEU A 235 12.30 6.28 10.89
CA LEU A 235 12.03 7.58 10.25
C LEU A 235 13.16 8.58 10.47
N ARG A 236 13.85 8.52 11.62
CA ARG A 236 15.03 9.36 11.87
C ARG A 236 16.25 8.91 11.06
N LEU A 237 16.39 7.61 10.80
CA LEU A 237 17.48 7.06 9.99
C LEU A 237 17.27 7.33 8.50
N ILE A 238 16.05 7.11 8.00
CA ILE A 238 15.68 7.28 6.60
C ILE A 238 15.62 8.77 6.22
N GLN A 239 15.18 9.63 7.15
CA GLN A 239 14.94 11.06 6.89
C GLN A 239 14.05 11.32 5.67
N PRO A 240 12.82 10.76 5.64
CA PRO A 240 11.95 10.88 4.47
C PRO A 240 11.45 12.31 4.28
N ASP A 241 11.36 12.73 3.03
CA ASP A 241 10.71 13.97 2.59
C ASP A 241 9.21 13.72 2.29
N PHE A 242 8.88 12.45 1.99
CA PHE A 242 7.53 11.99 1.67
C PHE A 242 7.27 10.59 2.23
N PHE A 243 6.05 10.30 2.68
CA PHE A 243 5.58 8.92 2.85
C PHE A 243 4.07 8.82 2.70
N VAL A 244 3.61 7.61 2.35
CA VAL A 244 2.20 7.25 2.34
C VAL A 244 1.81 6.48 3.61
N VAL A 245 0.59 6.71 4.08
CA VAL A 245 0.17 6.31 5.43
C VAL A 245 -1.35 6.09 5.48
N VAL A 246 -1.79 5.26 6.42
CA VAL A 246 -3.20 5.11 6.80
C VAL A 246 -3.55 5.96 8.04
N PRO A 247 -4.80 6.44 8.21
CA PRO A 247 -5.18 7.29 9.34
C PRO A 247 -4.76 6.78 10.72
N LEU A 248 -4.85 5.46 10.95
CA LEU A 248 -4.47 4.83 12.20
C LEU A 248 -3.01 5.10 12.62
N ILE A 249 -2.08 5.23 11.66
CA ILE A 249 -0.68 5.54 11.98
C ILE A 249 -0.53 7.02 12.35
N LEU A 250 -1.27 7.94 11.72
CA LEU A 250 -1.29 9.35 12.14
C LEU A 250 -1.85 9.53 13.56
N GLU A 251 -2.88 8.76 13.92
CA GLU A 251 -3.40 8.74 15.28
C GLU A 251 -2.35 8.26 16.29
N ARG A 252 -1.54 7.25 15.93
CA ARG A 252 -0.42 6.80 16.75
C ARG A 252 0.65 7.89 16.90
N PHE A 253 0.99 8.59 15.82
CA PHE A 253 1.91 9.73 15.87
C PHE A 253 1.40 10.84 16.78
N GLN A 254 0.13 11.20 16.69
CA GLN A 254 -0.48 12.18 17.57
C GLN A 254 -0.40 11.76 19.04
N LYS A 255 -0.77 10.52 19.36
CA LYS A 255 -0.70 9.97 20.73
C LYS A 255 0.73 10.02 21.27
N GLU A 256 1.72 9.66 20.45
CA GLU A 256 3.12 9.72 20.83
C GLU A 256 3.59 11.16 21.11
N ILE A 257 3.24 12.12 20.26
CA ILE A 257 3.59 13.54 20.45
C ILE A 257 3.05 14.04 21.80
N TYR A 258 1.78 13.77 22.10
CA TYR A 258 1.19 14.16 23.39
C TYR A 258 1.81 13.42 24.58
N ALA A 259 2.13 12.12 24.44
CA ALA A 259 2.82 11.37 25.48
C ALA A 259 4.18 11.99 25.83
N GLN A 260 4.95 12.42 24.83
CA GLN A 260 6.23 13.10 25.06
C GLN A 260 6.06 14.50 25.66
N LEU A 261 5.05 15.26 25.23
CA LEU A 261 4.76 16.57 25.81
C LEU A 261 4.39 16.44 27.29
N ASN A 262 3.55 15.47 27.65
CA ASN A 262 3.13 15.23 29.03
C ASN A 262 4.32 14.85 29.94
N ARG A 263 5.36 14.21 29.41
CA ARG A 263 6.62 13.93 30.15
C ARG A 263 7.45 15.19 30.44
N ARG A 264 7.27 16.28 29.68
CA ARG A 264 8.00 17.55 29.88
C ARG A 264 7.38 18.46 30.95
N GLY A 265 6.16 18.19 31.39
CA GLY A 265 5.47 18.93 32.45
C GLY A 265 4.01 19.22 32.12
N PHE A 266 3.24 19.57 33.15
CA PHE A 266 1.77 19.69 33.07
C PHE A 266 1.27 20.80 32.13
N LEU A 267 2.07 21.85 31.87
CA LEU A 267 1.72 22.95 30.96
C LEU A 267 2.12 22.72 29.50
N ALA A 268 2.97 21.73 29.22
CA ALA A 268 3.53 21.55 27.88
C ALA A 268 2.46 21.18 26.84
N SER A 269 1.57 20.26 27.19
CA SER A 269 0.47 19.83 26.31
C SER A 269 -0.57 20.94 26.08
N PRO A 270 -1.13 21.62 27.10
CA PRO A 270 -2.06 22.73 26.90
C PRO A 270 -1.47 23.87 26.06
N LEU A 271 -0.22 24.25 26.32
CA LEU A 271 0.46 25.30 25.58
C LEU A 271 0.70 24.90 24.11
N PHE A 272 1.10 23.64 23.87
CA PHE A 272 1.23 23.10 22.53
C PHE A 272 -0.09 23.13 21.75
N THR A 273 -1.18 22.67 22.37
CA THR A 273 -2.52 22.71 21.76
C THR A 273 -2.92 24.14 21.38
N TYR A 274 -2.69 25.11 22.26
CA TYR A 274 -2.95 26.52 21.97
C TYR A 274 -2.20 27.01 20.71
N PHE A 275 -0.90 26.68 20.59
CA PHE A 275 -0.12 27.04 19.40
C PHE A 275 -0.61 26.34 18.13
N MET A 276 -1.03 25.08 18.22
CA MET A 276 -1.60 24.35 17.08
C MET A 276 -2.95 24.93 16.64
N GLU A 277 -3.80 25.35 17.57
CA GLU A 277 -5.05 26.04 17.27
C GLU A 277 -4.80 27.43 16.64
N TYR A 278 -3.84 28.19 17.18
CA TYR A 278 -3.40 29.44 16.57
C TYR A 278 -2.94 29.22 15.13
N LYS A 279 -2.02 28.27 14.91
CA LYS A 279 -1.51 27.91 13.58
C LYS A 279 -2.61 27.49 12.62
N ASN A 280 -3.51 26.61 13.05
CA ASN A 280 -4.64 26.17 12.23
C ASN A 280 -5.53 27.32 11.75
N ARG A 281 -5.76 28.36 12.58
CA ARG A 281 -6.53 29.56 12.18
C ARG A 281 -5.85 30.38 11.09
N TRP A 282 -4.52 30.39 11.03
CA TRP A 282 -3.75 31.09 10.00
C TRP A 282 -3.63 30.24 8.73
N LEU A 283 -3.36 28.94 8.87
CA LEU A 283 -3.32 28.00 7.75
C LEU A 283 -4.65 27.96 6.99
N ALA A 284 -5.79 27.95 7.70
CA ALA A 284 -7.11 27.99 7.08
C ALA A 284 -7.38 29.27 6.25
N ARG A 285 -6.55 30.31 6.43
CA ARG A 285 -6.59 31.56 5.66
C ARG A 285 -5.46 31.67 4.63
N GLY A 286 -4.67 30.61 4.45
CA GLY A 286 -3.53 30.58 3.53
C GLY A 286 -2.25 31.23 4.06
N PHE A 287 -2.15 31.52 5.37
CA PHE A 287 -0.95 32.11 5.97
C PHE A 287 -0.12 31.06 6.71
N ARG A 288 1.22 31.20 6.64
CA ARG A 288 2.19 30.40 7.41
C ARG A 288 2.47 31.01 8.79
N THR A 289 3.14 30.26 9.67
CA THR A 289 3.46 30.71 11.04
C THR A 289 4.95 30.54 11.38
N PRO A 290 5.89 31.23 10.70
CA PRO A 290 7.31 30.89 10.71
C PRO A 290 7.96 30.80 12.10
N ILE A 291 7.49 31.62 13.05
CA ILE A 291 7.99 31.62 14.43
C ILE A 291 7.59 30.33 15.16
N ILE A 292 6.33 29.88 15.01
CA ILE A 292 5.85 28.63 15.61
C ILE A 292 6.51 27.44 14.91
N ASP A 293 6.64 27.53 13.59
CA ASP A 293 7.25 26.49 12.76
C ASP A 293 8.66 26.20 13.25
N ARG A 294 9.48 27.25 13.43
CA ARG A 294 10.86 27.15 13.91
C ARG A 294 11.00 26.71 15.38
N ILE A 295 10.16 27.24 16.27
CA ILE A 295 10.35 27.00 17.73
C ILE A 295 9.78 25.65 18.17
N ILE A 296 8.70 25.21 17.51
CA ILE A 296 7.87 24.07 17.93
C ILE A 296 7.85 22.97 16.87
N CYS A 297 7.41 23.26 15.64
CA CYS A 297 7.16 22.24 14.63
C CYS A 297 8.44 21.53 14.19
N GLU A 298 9.55 22.26 13.96
CA GLU A 298 10.85 21.69 13.61
C GLU A 298 11.30 20.62 14.62
N LYS A 299 11.13 20.87 15.92
CA LYS A 299 11.46 19.91 16.99
C LYS A 299 10.60 18.64 16.97
N ILE A 300 9.37 18.75 16.47
CA ILE A 300 8.49 17.59 16.28
C ILE A 300 8.89 16.86 15.00
N LYS A 301 9.12 17.57 13.90
CA LYS A 301 9.60 17.01 12.62
C LYS A 301 10.91 16.23 12.80
N GLU A 302 11.80 16.65 13.70
CA GLU A 302 13.03 15.90 14.02
C GLU A 302 12.79 14.44 14.42
N GLN A 303 11.61 14.11 14.96
CA GLN A 303 11.23 12.71 15.25
C GLN A 303 10.99 11.87 13.99
N PHE A 304 10.71 12.54 12.88
CA PHE A 304 10.47 11.99 11.55
C PHE A 304 11.67 12.23 10.63
N GLY A 305 12.85 12.55 11.20
CA GLY A 305 14.07 12.82 10.43
C GLY A 305 14.21 14.25 9.89
N GLY A 306 13.27 15.14 10.21
CA GLY A 306 13.40 16.60 10.03
C GLY A 306 13.10 17.13 8.62
N LYS A 307 13.00 16.26 7.61
CA LYS A 307 12.81 16.66 6.21
C LYS A 307 11.39 16.48 5.67
N ILE A 308 10.51 15.81 6.42
CA ILE A 308 9.16 15.52 5.97
C ILE A 308 8.41 16.82 5.61
N ASP A 309 7.91 16.87 4.38
CA ASP A 309 7.18 18.03 3.85
C ASP A 309 5.80 17.64 3.30
N MET A 310 5.65 16.40 2.82
CA MET A 310 4.38 15.92 2.28
C MET A 310 4.00 14.54 2.83
N ILE A 311 2.72 14.36 3.13
CA ILE A 311 2.16 13.09 3.61
C ILE A 311 0.94 12.70 2.76
N GLY A 312 0.98 11.52 2.15
CA GLY A 312 -0.15 10.93 1.46
C GLY A 312 -0.99 10.03 2.37
N VAL A 313 -2.27 10.31 2.52
CA VAL A 313 -3.19 9.55 3.38
C VAL A 313 -4.22 8.82 2.51
N GLY A 314 -4.43 7.54 2.81
CA GLY A 314 -5.43 6.71 2.12
C GLY A 314 -5.74 5.42 2.88
N GLY A 315 -6.54 4.56 2.25
CA GLY A 315 -6.92 3.24 2.78
C GLY A 315 -8.00 3.24 3.87
N ALA A 316 -8.32 4.39 4.46
CA ALA A 316 -9.50 4.59 5.32
C ALA A 316 -9.85 6.08 5.39
N ALA A 317 -11.05 6.40 5.89
CA ALA A 317 -11.49 7.77 6.09
C ALA A 317 -10.59 8.52 7.09
N LEU A 318 -10.11 9.70 6.70
CA LEU A 318 -9.30 10.57 7.56
C LEU A 318 -10.19 11.56 8.31
N HIS A 319 -10.19 11.47 9.64
CA HIS A 319 -10.92 12.42 10.47
C HIS A 319 -10.27 13.81 10.41
N THR A 320 -11.09 14.86 10.25
CA THR A 320 -10.61 16.25 10.07
C THR A 320 -9.77 16.76 11.25
N SER A 321 -9.99 16.26 12.47
CA SER A 321 -9.14 16.63 13.62
C SER A 321 -7.72 16.09 13.50
N ILE A 322 -7.55 14.89 12.94
CA ILE A 322 -6.23 14.27 12.71
C ILE A 322 -5.53 14.97 11.55
N GLU A 323 -6.25 15.30 10.48
CA GLU A 323 -5.73 16.10 9.37
C GLU A 323 -5.22 17.47 9.85
N LYS A 324 -6.05 18.25 10.57
CA LYS A 324 -5.67 19.56 11.15
C LYS A 324 -4.47 19.45 12.07
N PHE A 325 -4.47 18.46 12.96
CA PHE A 325 -3.38 18.27 13.89
C PHE A 325 -2.08 17.97 13.16
N THR A 326 -2.09 16.99 12.25
CA THR A 326 -0.90 16.52 11.56
C THR A 326 -0.30 17.62 10.70
N ARG A 327 -1.13 18.34 9.93
CA ARG A 327 -0.72 19.47 9.10
C ARG A 327 -0.08 20.58 9.94
N ALA A 328 -0.66 20.93 11.08
CA ALA A 328 -0.13 21.99 11.92
C ALA A 328 1.13 21.56 12.69
N ALA A 329 1.11 20.39 13.34
CA ALA A 329 2.17 19.92 14.22
C ALA A 329 3.45 19.57 13.47
N LEU A 330 3.31 18.91 12.30
CA LEU A 330 4.44 18.53 11.46
C LEU A 330 4.73 19.57 10.38
N ASP A 331 3.95 20.65 10.27
CA ASP A 331 4.11 21.67 9.23
C ASP A 331 4.29 21.08 7.83
N VAL A 332 3.37 20.18 7.46
CA VAL A 332 3.43 19.40 6.21
C VAL A 332 2.18 19.58 5.39
N GLU A 333 2.32 19.40 4.09
CA GLU A 333 1.22 19.21 3.17
C GLU A 333 0.60 17.81 3.36
N ILE A 334 -0.73 17.75 3.36
CA ILE A 334 -1.47 16.48 3.45
C ILE A 334 -2.33 16.34 2.21
N THR A 335 -2.09 15.27 1.47
CA THR A 335 -2.94 14.84 0.36
C THR A 335 -3.75 13.65 0.82
N ASN A 336 -5.08 13.75 0.74
CA ASN A 336 -6.00 12.65 1.08
C ASN A 336 -6.50 12.02 -0.23
N GLY A 337 -6.48 10.69 -0.30
CA GLY A 337 -6.85 9.96 -1.50
C GLY A 337 -7.91 8.90 -1.25
N PHE A 338 -8.80 8.71 -2.24
CA PHE A 338 -9.78 7.64 -2.30
C PHE A 338 -9.47 6.69 -3.45
N GLY A 339 -9.67 5.41 -3.19
CA GLY A 339 -9.48 4.33 -4.14
C GLY A 339 -9.31 3.00 -3.39
N CYS A 340 -9.39 1.91 -4.14
CA CYS A 340 -9.35 0.55 -3.62
C CYS A 340 -8.49 -0.35 -4.52
N THR A 341 -8.43 -1.64 -4.20
CA THR A 341 -7.69 -2.62 -5.02
C THR A 341 -8.31 -2.78 -6.39
N GLU A 342 -9.64 -2.75 -6.48
CA GLU A 342 -10.41 -2.84 -7.72
C GLU A 342 -10.18 -1.66 -8.66
N THR A 343 -9.69 -0.52 -8.16
CA THR A 343 -9.28 0.64 -8.97
C THR A 343 -7.77 0.78 -9.13
N CYS A 344 -7.00 -0.25 -8.74
CA CYS A 344 -5.55 -0.25 -8.76
C CYS A 344 -4.92 0.92 -7.94
N GLY A 345 -5.51 1.27 -6.81
CA GLY A 345 -5.04 2.36 -5.94
C GLY A 345 -5.87 3.64 -6.06
N GLY A 346 -5.23 4.79 -5.82
CA GLY A 346 -5.90 6.09 -5.68
C GLY A 346 -6.45 6.63 -7.00
N VAL A 347 -7.74 6.94 -7.02
CA VAL A 347 -8.49 7.47 -8.18
C VAL A 347 -9.05 8.87 -7.95
N TYR A 348 -9.22 9.27 -6.70
CA TYR A 348 -9.48 10.66 -6.32
C TYR A 348 -8.39 11.11 -5.37
N VAL A 349 -7.82 12.28 -5.61
CA VAL A 349 -6.73 12.81 -4.78
C VAL A 349 -6.93 14.30 -4.55
N LYS A 350 -6.86 14.69 -3.28
CA LYS A 350 -6.94 16.08 -2.85
C LYS A 350 -5.60 16.78 -3.04
N SER A 351 -5.58 17.82 -3.88
CA SER A 351 -4.42 18.71 -4.01
C SER A 351 -3.94 19.26 -2.64
N PRO A 352 -2.63 19.23 -2.34
CA PRO A 352 -2.04 19.93 -1.20
C PRO A 352 -2.42 21.40 -1.07
N LYS A 353 -2.69 22.05 -2.21
CA LYS A 353 -3.06 23.47 -2.28
C LYS A 353 -4.52 23.70 -1.87
N ASP A 354 -5.35 22.66 -1.85
CA ASP A 354 -6.72 22.72 -1.34
C ASP A 354 -6.73 22.68 0.19
N LEU A 355 -7.21 23.76 0.81
CA LEU A 355 -7.28 23.91 2.26
C LEU A 355 -8.54 23.27 2.86
N THR A 356 -9.48 22.81 2.04
CA THR A 356 -10.75 22.17 2.43
C THR A 356 -10.49 20.85 3.13
N LEU A 357 -11.13 20.60 4.26
CA LEU A 357 -10.89 19.41 5.08
C LEU A 357 -11.99 18.38 4.87
N GLY A 358 -11.67 17.10 5.05
CA GLY A 358 -12.66 16.03 4.96
C GLY A 358 -13.12 15.70 3.53
N THR A 359 -12.35 16.12 2.53
CA THR A 359 -12.55 15.75 1.12
C THR A 359 -11.42 14.84 0.63
N VAL A 360 -11.71 14.03 -0.37
CA VAL A 360 -10.75 13.18 -1.10
C VAL A 360 -10.31 13.82 -2.42
N GLY A 361 -10.79 15.04 -2.70
CA GLY A 361 -10.38 15.84 -3.86
C GLY A 361 -11.12 15.50 -5.14
N THR A 362 -10.42 15.69 -6.26
CA THR A 362 -10.97 15.50 -7.61
C THR A 362 -10.47 14.18 -8.21
N PRO A 363 -11.12 13.67 -9.27
CA PRO A 363 -10.63 12.53 -10.01
C PRO A 363 -9.19 12.78 -10.51
N CYS A 364 -8.36 11.74 -10.47
CA CYS A 364 -7.05 11.77 -11.11
C CYS A 364 -7.18 11.77 -12.65
N ASP A 365 -6.07 12.03 -13.33
CA ASP A 365 -6.07 12.05 -14.79
C ASP A 365 -6.53 10.70 -15.37
N LYS A 366 -7.40 10.76 -16.39
CA LYS A 366 -8.07 9.62 -17.05
C LYS A 366 -8.97 8.75 -16.15
N VAL A 367 -9.36 9.25 -14.98
CA VAL A 367 -10.42 8.64 -14.15
C VAL A 367 -11.75 9.26 -14.51
N PHE A 368 -12.73 8.41 -14.84
CA PHE A 368 -14.13 8.79 -14.90
C PHE A 368 -14.80 8.45 -13.58
N GLY A 369 -15.65 9.35 -13.09
CA GLY A 369 -16.43 9.11 -11.89
C GLY A 369 -17.83 9.66 -12.03
N LYS A 370 -18.80 8.94 -11.50
CA LYS A 370 -20.21 9.36 -11.42
C LYS A 370 -20.84 8.87 -10.13
N LEU A 371 -21.89 9.57 -9.70
CA LEU A 371 -22.77 9.08 -8.64
C LEU A 371 -23.97 8.39 -9.27
N ILE A 372 -24.39 7.28 -8.67
CA ILE A 372 -25.68 6.64 -8.98
C ILE A 372 -26.54 6.61 -7.72
N ASP A 373 -27.87 6.65 -7.91
CA ASP A 373 -28.80 6.56 -6.79
C ASP A 373 -28.64 5.21 -6.07
N TRP A 374 -28.73 5.23 -4.74
CA TRP A 374 -28.83 4.03 -3.91
C TRP A 374 -30.11 4.08 -3.07
N PRO A 375 -31.26 3.68 -3.66
CA PRO A 375 -32.57 3.81 -3.03
C PRO A 375 -32.68 3.07 -1.70
N GLU A 376 -32.05 1.89 -1.58
CA GLU A 376 -32.06 1.07 -0.37
C GLU A 376 -31.37 1.77 0.81
N GLY A 377 -30.32 2.55 0.52
CA GLY A 377 -29.61 3.38 1.50
C GLY A 377 -30.22 4.77 1.71
N GLY A 378 -31.19 5.17 0.89
CA GLY A 378 -31.82 6.50 0.94
C GLY A 378 -30.93 7.64 0.41
N TYR A 379 -30.04 7.35 -0.52
CA TYR A 379 -29.16 8.34 -1.16
C TYR A 379 -29.55 8.55 -2.61
N THR A 380 -29.72 9.81 -3.03
CA THR A 380 -30.08 10.15 -4.41
C THR A 380 -29.23 11.29 -4.96
N THR A 381 -28.93 11.23 -6.25
CA THR A 381 -28.23 12.27 -7.00
C THR A 381 -29.02 13.58 -7.05
N GLN A 382 -30.31 13.56 -6.66
CA GLN A 382 -31.16 14.74 -6.56
C GLN A 382 -31.13 15.40 -5.17
N ASP A 383 -30.44 14.78 -4.20
CA ASP A 383 -30.33 15.31 -2.83
C ASP A 383 -29.77 16.74 -2.80
N LYS A 384 -30.18 17.50 -1.77
CA LYS A 384 -29.75 18.87 -1.52
C LYS A 384 -29.25 19.01 -0.07
N PRO A 385 -28.22 19.83 0.20
CA PRO A 385 -27.53 20.74 -0.72
C PRO A 385 -26.57 20.05 -1.71
N ASN A 386 -26.11 18.84 -1.40
CA ASN A 386 -25.12 18.10 -2.18
C ASN A 386 -25.77 16.86 -2.83
N GLN A 387 -25.36 16.54 -4.06
CA GLN A 387 -25.73 15.27 -4.70
C GLN A 387 -25.05 14.12 -3.96
N ARG A 388 -25.78 13.04 -3.68
CA ARG A 388 -25.24 11.87 -2.95
C ARG A 388 -25.57 10.58 -3.69
N GLY A 389 -24.74 9.58 -3.57
CA GLY A 389 -24.98 8.30 -4.23
C GLY A 389 -23.80 7.35 -4.10
N GLU A 390 -23.97 6.15 -4.66
CA GLU A 390 -22.84 5.25 -4.81
C GLU A 390 -21.87 5.80 -5.85
N ILE A 391 -20.58 5.78 -5.52
CA ILE A 391 -19.51 6.17 -6.41
C ILE A 391 -19.28 5.05 -7.44
N VAL A 392 -19.33 5.39 -8.73
CA VAL A 392 -18.99 4.45 -9.80
C VAL A 392 -17.79 4.99 -10.55
N ILE A 393 -16.74 4.18 -10.63
CA ILE A 393 -15.45 4.55 -11.21
C ILE A 393 -15.28 3.87 -12.55
N GLY A 394 -14.83 4.63 -13.56
CA GLY A 394 -14.53 4.12 -14.90
C GLY A 394 -13.12 4.51 -15.34
N GLY A 395 -12.48 3.64 -16.12
CA GLY A 395 -11.18 3.92 -16.73
C GLY A 395 -10.28 2.71 -16.84
N ASP A 396 -9.10 2.90 -17.42
CA ASP A 396 -8.14 1.83 -17.67
C ASP A 396 -7.53 1.23 -16.38
N MET A 397 -7.65 1.92 -15.24
CA MET A 397 -7.19 1.44 -13.94
C MET A 397 -8.17 0.47 -13.26
N VAL A 398 -9.39 0.32 -13.78
CA VAL A 398 -10.42 -0.56 -13.20
C VAL A 398 -10.09 -2.03 -13.46
N ALA A 399 -10.27 -2.86 -12.43
CA ALA A 399 -9.96 -4.28 -12.46
C ALA A 399 -10.70 -5.09 -13.50
N VAL A 400 -10.02 -6.12 -13.99
CA VAL A 400 -10.57 -7.09 -14.94
C VAL A 400 -11.71 -7.88 -14.29
N GLY A 401 -11.61 -8.12 -12.98
CA GLY A 401 -12.57 -8.87 -12.19
C GLY A 401 -11.90 -9.59 -11.02
N TYR A 402 -12.57 -10.63 -10.53
CA TYR A 402 -12.12 -11.46 -9.43
C TYR A 402 -11.75 -12.88 -9.90
N PHE A 403 -10.57 -13.36 -9.49
CA PHE A 403 -10.03 -14.64 -9.92
C PHE A 403 -10.90 -15.80 -9.41
N GLY A 404 -11.44 -16.60 -10.34
CA GLY A 404 -12.30 -17.74 -10.00
C GLY A 404 -13.65 -17.35 -9.40
N MET A 405 -14.10 -16.10 -9.58
CA MET A 405 -15.34 -15.56 -8.99
C MET A 405 -16.16 -14.80 -10.06
N PRO A 406 -16.74 -15.51 -11.05
CA PRO A 406 -17.37 -14.90 -12.22
C PRO A 406 -18.69 -14.18 -11.89
N GLU A 407 -19.43 -14.61 -10.88
CA GLU A 407 -20.71 -13.98 -10.52
C GLU A 407 -20.46 -12.65 -9.80
N GLU A 408 -19.57 -12.64 -8.80
CA GLU A 408 -19.14 -11.42 -8.12
C GLU A 408 -18.47 -10.43 -9.09
N THR A 409 -17.79 -10.94 -10.13
CA THR A 409 -17.22 -10.09 -11.18
C THR A 409 -18.32 -9.39 -11.99
N LYS A 410 -19.38 -10.11 -12.39
CA LYS A 410 -20.50 -9.52 -13.14
C LYS A 410 -21.30 -8.52 -12.30
N GLU A 411 -21.42 -8.76 -11.00
CA GLU A 411 -22.10 -7.86 -10.07
C GLU A 411 -21.34 -6.55 -9.88
N SER A 412 -20.02 -6.61 -9.76
CA SER A 412 -19.20 -5.43 -9.44
C SER A 412 -18.70 -4.66 -10.66
N PHE A 413 -18.62 -5.28 -11.85
CA PHE A 413 -18.00 -4.67 -13.03
C PHE A 413 -18.88 -4.77 -14.28
N TYR A 414 -18.80 -3.75 -15.13
CA TYR A 414 -19.42 -3.76 -16.46
C TYR A 414 -18.60 -2.96 -17.47
N ARG A 415 -18.87 -3.17 -18.76
CA ARG A 415 -18.36 -2.34 -19.85
C ARG A 415 -19.48 -1.55 -20.50
N ASP A 416 -19.23 -0.27 -20.75
CA ASP A 416 -20.18 0.56 -21.50
C ASP A 416 -20.02 0.41 -23.02
N GLU A 417 -20.88 1.10 -23.78
CA GLU A 417 -20.89 1.08 -25.25
C GLU A 417 -19.61 1.64 -25.89
N ASN A 418 -18.85 2.46 -25.15
CA ASN A 418 -17.56 3.00 -25.58
C ASN A 418 -16.39 2.07 -25.20
N GLY A 419 -16.66 0.94 -24.56
CA GLY A 419 -15.67 -0.03 -24.11
C GLY A 419 -14.96 0.35 -22.80
N ILE A 420 -15.43 1.36 -22.07
CA ILE A 420 -14.87 1.76 -20.78
C ILE A 420 -15.30 0.73 -19.74
N GLN A 421 -14.34 0.21 -18.98
CA GLN A 421 -14.60 -0.66 -17.82
C GLN A 421 -15.02 0.22 -16.63
N TRP A 422 -16.14 -0.15 -16.00
CA TRP A 422 -16.70 0.53 -14.84
C TRP A 422 -16.80 -0.42 -13.64
N PHE A 423 -16.68 0.14 -12.45
CA PHE A 423 -16.73 -0.56 -11.16
C PHE A 423 -17.69 0.14 -10.19
N TYR A 424 -18.61 -0.63 -9.63
CA TYR A 424 -19.49 -0.24 -8.52
C TYR A 424 -18.72 -0.37 -7.22
N THR A 425 -18.38 0.75 -6.57
CA THR A 425 -17.47 0.72 -5.42
C THR A 425 -18.13 0.20 -4.14
N GLY A 426 -19.46 0.28 -4.04
CA GLY A 426 -20.20 0.12 -2.78
C GLY A 426 -19.97 1.25 -1.77
N ASP A 427 -19.20 2.28 -2.12
CA ASP A 427 -18.92 3.44 -1.27
C ASP A 427 -19.83 4.61 -1.63
N ILE A 428 -20.39 5.27 -0.62
CA ILE A 428 -21.26 6.42 -0.79
C ILE A 428 -20.45 7.71 -0.74
N GLY A 429 -20.61 8.52 -1.78
CA GLY A 429 -19.97 9.82 -1.93
C GLY A 429 -20.98 10.96 -1.99
N GLU A 430 -20.46 12.17 -1.82
CA GLU A 430 -21.16 13.41 -2.15
C GLU A 430 -20.26 14.32 -2.97
N ILE A 431 -20.86 15.12 -3.87
CA ILE A 431 -20.14 16.13 -4.64
C ILE A 431 -20.31 17.48 -3.96
N ASP A 432 -19.18 18.14 -3.62
CA ASP A 432 -19.21 19.50 -3.09
C ASP A 432 -19.65 20.48 -4.21
N PRO A 433 -20.74 21.24 -4.03
CA PRO A 433 -21.24 22.18 -5.03
C PRO A 433 -20.27 23.31 -5.38
N LYS A 434 -19.19 23.51 -4.61
CA LYS A 434 -18.13 24.50 -4.92
C LYS A 434 -17.14 24.04 -5.99
N LEU A 435 -17.13 22.75 -6.34
CA LEU A 435 -16.23 22.17 -7.35
C LEU A 435 -16.89 22.02 -8.73
N ASP A 436 -18.15 22.43 -8.86
CA ASP A 436 -18.97 22.33 -10.08
C ASP A 436 -18.82 23.55 -11.02
N ASN A 437 -17.87 24.47 -10.76
CA ASN A 437 -17.58 25.66 -11.59
C ASN A 437 -16.10 25.76 -11.97
#